data_AF-A0A0E9WZW6-F1
#
_entry.id   AF-A0A0E9WZW6-F1
#
_cell.length_a   1.000
_cell.length_b   1.000
_cell.length_c   1.000
_cell.angle_alpha   90.00
_cell.angle_beta   90.00
_cell.angle_gamma   90.00
#
_symmetry.space_group_name_H-M   'P 1'
#
loop_
_entity.id
_entity.type
_entity.pdbx_description
1 polymer ?
#
loop_
_entity_poly.entity_id
_entity_poly.type
_entity_poly.pdbx_seq_one_letter_code
_entity_poly.pdbx_strand_id
1 'polypeptide(L)'
;MTKGEEGKWGPPVLIVDDLTVFLSLGVRVGAVLDFTHYCRVFVCSKLQGNVVMLIRGEEEEGDEEGSELLLKGLTHQCSLALRVEGLPTGYCRDIHGQMEVFRRVSGSCVGGLKTHKNLFQFKVHDKGASFFARGTSSAVL
;
A
#
# COMPACT_ATOMS: atom_id res chain seq x y z
N MET A 1 -39.57 -22.03 -14.44
CA MET A 1 -39.04 -21.38 -13.23
C MET A 1 -37.74 -20.68 -13.58
N THR A 2 -37.82 -19.38 -13.85
CA THR A 2 -36.69 -18.50 -14.08
C THR A 2 -35.95 -18.31 -12.75
N LYS A 3 -34.74 -18.83 -12.65
CA LYS A 3 -33.83 -18.53 -11.53
C LYS A 3 -33.52 -17.04 -11.62
N GLY A 4 -33.99 -16.28 -10.64
CA GLY A 4 -33.72 -14.84 -10.57
C GLY A 4 -32.22 -14.60 -10.67
N GLU A 5 -31.83 -13.67 -11.53
CA GLU A 5 -30.50 -13.12 -11.56
C GLU A 5 -30.30 -12.34 -10.26
N GLU A 6 -29.85 -13.03 -9.20
CA GLU A 6 -29.20 -12.38 -8.08
C GLU A 6 -28.00 -11.61 -8.66
N GLY A 7 -28.09 -10.29 -8.63
CA GLY A 7 -27.14 -9.39 -9.27
C GLY A 7 -25.71 -9.76 -8.89
N LYS A 8 -24.94 -10.29 -9.85
CA LYS A 8 -23.53 -10.59 -9.67
C LYS A 8 -22.82 -9.31 -9.23
N TRP A 9 -22.44 -9.22 -7.95
CA TRP A 9 -21.50 -8.20 -7.50
C TRP A 9 -20.24 -8.27 -8.35
N GLY A 10 -19.70 -7.11 -8.71
CA GLY A 10 -18.44 -7.00 -9.45
C GLY A 10 -17.26 -7.58 -8.67
N PRO A 11 -16.06 -7.64 -9.29
CA PRO A 11 -14.88 -8.16 -8.63
C PRO A 11 -14.62 -7.44 -7.29
N PRO A 12 -14.40 -8.17 -6.19
CA PRO A 12 -14.33 -7.57 -4.86
C PRO A 12 -12.99 -6.87 -4.59
N VAL A 13 -12.96 -6.01 -3.59
CA VAL A 13 -11.73 -5.44 -3.02
C VAL A 13 -11.63 -5.85 -1.56
N LEU A 14 -10.56 -6.56 -1.21
CA LEU A 14 -10.21 -6.87 0.17
C LEU A 14 -9.28 -5.79 0.70
N ILE A 15 -9.69 -5.10 1.77
CA ILE A 15 -8.88 -4.11 2.46
C ILE A 15 -8.51 -4.66 3.83
N VAL A 16 -7.22 -4.73 4.13
CA VAL A 16 -6.69 -5.10 5.45
C VAL A 16 -5.99 -3.87 6.04
N ASP A 17 -6.54 -3.35 7.13
CA ASP A 17 -6.20 -2.03 7.65
C ASP A 17 -4.88 -1.99 8.43
N ASP A 18 -4.50 -3.02 9.17
CA ASP A 18 -3.20 -3.02 9.84
C ASP A 18 -2.64 -4.43 10.01
N LEU A 19 -1.64 -4.77 9.21
CA LEU A 19 -0.93 -6.05 9.33
C LEU A 19 0.07 -6.07 10.49
N THR A 20 0.50 -4.92 11.00
CA THR A 20 1.50 -4.85 12.09
C THR A 20 0.94 -5.38 13.41
N VAL A 21 -0.38 -5.33 13.60
CA VAL A 21 -1.06 -5.91 14.77
C VAL A 21 -0.74 -7.39 14.92
N PHE A 22 -0.58 -8.14 13.82
CA PHE A 22 -0.20 -9.56 13.90
C PHE A 22 1.17 -9.74 14.57
N LEU A 23 2.13 -8.86 14.27
CA LEU A 23 3.46 -8.91 14.90
C LEU A 23 3.37 -8.58 16.39
N SER A 24 2.56 -7.58 16.77
CA SER A 24 2.30 -7.25 18.19
C SER A 24 1.64 -8.39 18.97
N LEU A 25 0.92 -9.28 18.28
CA LEU A 25 0.34 -10.50 18.85
C LEU A 25 1.31 -11.70 18.87
N GLY A 26 2.57 -11.51 18.47
CA GLY A 26 3.59 -12.55 18.42
C GLY A 26 3.49 -13.49 17.21
N VAL A 27 2.71 -13.12 16.19
CA VAL A 27 2.64 -13.89 14.94
C VAL A 27 3.94 -13.67 14.16
N ARG A 28 4.56 -14.77 13.74
CA ARG A 28 5.81 -14.73 12.96
C ARG A 28 5.56 -14.08 11.60
N VAL A 29 6.52 -13.27 11.14
CA VAL A 29 6.51 -12.61 9.81
C VAL A 29 6.14 -13.57 8.68
N GLY A 30 6.73 -14.78 8.67
CA GLY A 30 6.42 -15.79 7.66
C GLY A 30 4.94 -16.18 7.59
N ALA A 31 4.26 -16.31 8.75
CA ALA A 31 2.84 -16.63 8.78
C ALA A 31 1.97 -15.46 8.28
N VAL A 32 2.39 -14.22 8.52
CA VAL A 32 1.72 -13.03 7.98
C VAL A 32 1.89 -12.98 6.45
N LEU A 33 3.08 -13.27 5.94
CA LEU A 33 3.36 -13.34 4.50
C LEU A 33 2.61 -14.48 3.80
N ASP A 34 2.40 -15.61 4.48
CA ASP A 34 1.57 -16.71 3.98
C ASP A 34 0.11 -16.25 3.90
N PHE A 35 -0.41 -15.61 4.94
CA PHE A 35 -1.75 -15.02 4.95
C PHE A 35 -1.95 -14.04 3.79
N THR A 36 -1.02 -13.10 3.59
CA THR A 36 -1.12 -12.11 2.51
C THR A 36 -1.08 -12.76 1.13
N HIS A 37 -0.25 -13.79 0.96
CA HIS A 37 -0.18 -14.58 -0.25
C HIS A 37 -1.50 -15.32 -0.53
N TYR A 38 -2.10 -15.97 0.46
CA TYR A 38 -3.38 -16.65 0.32
C TYR A 38 -4.50 -15.68 -0.08
N CYS A 39 -4.59 -14.52 0.58
CA CYS A 39 -5.54 -13.47 0.22
C CYS A 39 -5.37 -13.05 -1.24
N ARG A 40 -4.13 -12.78 -1.67
CA ARG A 40 -3.83 -12.37 -3.03
C ARG A 40 -4.20 -13.44 -4.06
N VAL A 41 -3.81 -14.69 -3.84
CA VAL A 41 -4.12 -15.80 -4.78
C VAL A 41 -5.63 -16.00 -4.88
N PHE A 42 -6.34 -15.99 -3.76
CA PHE A 42 -7.79 -16.19 -3.78
C PHE A 42 -8.52 -15.01 -4.42
N VAL A 43 -8.29 -13.79 -3.95
CA VAL A 43 -9.01 -12.61 -4.42
C VAL A 43 -8.61 -12.24 -5.85
N CYS A 44 -7.32 -12.15 -6.17
CA CYS A 44 -6.89 -11.69 -7.49
C CYS A 44 -7.01 -12.79 -8.56
N SER A 45 -6.77 -14.06 -8.24
CA SER A 45 -6.80 -15.13 -9.26
C SER A 45 -8.14 -15.84 -9.37
N LYS A 46 -8.90 -16.03 -8.27
CA LYS A 46 -10.22 -16.70 -8.32
C LYS A 46 -11.37 -15.70 -8.47
N LEU A 47 -11.34 -14.61 -7.71
CA LEU A 47 -12.41 -13.61 -7.72
C LEU A 47 -12.16 -12.45 -8.69
N GLN A 48 -10.98 -12.40 -9.33
CA GLN A 48 -10.55 -11.33 -10.24
C GLN A 48 -10.58 -9.93 -9.58
N GLY A 49 -10.48 -9.88 -8.25
CA GLY A 49 -10.53 -8.68 -7.43
C GLY A 49 -9.16 -8.10 -7.10
N ASN A 50 -9.14 -7.15 -6.17
CA ASN A 50 -7.90 -6.51 -5.69
C ASN A 50 -7.73 -6.67 -4.18
N VAL A 51 -6.47 -6.63 -3.73
CA VAL A 51 -6.12 -6.66 -2.31
C VAL A 51 -5.32 -5.40 -2.00
N VAL A 52 -5.73 -4.68 -0.95
CA VAL A 52 -5.04 -3.52 -0.40
C VAL A 52 -4.72 -3.83 1.06
N MET A 53 -3.46 -3.67 1.42
CA MET A 53 -2.95 -3.97 2.76
C MET A 53 -2.15 -2.78 3.27
N LEU A 54 -2.44 -2.32 4.47
CA LEU A 54 -1.69 -1.28 5.15
C LEU A 54 -0.77 -1.91 6.22
N ILE A 55 0.44 -1.38 6.28
CA ILE A 55 1.47 -1.67 7.26
C ILE A 55 1.90 -0.33 7.81
N ARG A 56 1.99 -0.20 9.13
CA ARG A 56 2.57 0.99 9.75
C ARG A 56 4.10 0.90 9.68
N GLY A 57 4.73 1.93 9.10
CA GLY A 57 6.16 2.16 9.29
C GLY A 57 6.38 2.62 10.72
N GLU A 58 7.51 2.22 11.31
CA GLU A 58 7.67 2.27 12.76
C GLU A 58 7.65 3.67 13.37
N GLU A 59 7.02 3.74 14.54
CA GLU A 59 7.34 4.66 15.62
C GLU A 59 8.35 3.94 16.54
N GLU A 60 9.39 4.65 17.02
CA GLU A 60 10.65 4.22 17.67
C GLU A 60 10.60 3.14 18.79
N GLU A 61 9.46 2.49 19.11
CA GLU A 61 9.29 1.67 20.32
C GLU A 61 8.99 0.17 20.09
N GLY A 62 9.20 -0.37 18.88
CA GLY A 62 8.83 -1.77 18.50
C GLY A 62 9.97 -2.70 18.06
N ASP A 63 9.63 -3.98 17.79
CA ASP A 63 10.52 -4.99 17.19
C ASP A 63 10.84 -4.63 15.72
N GLU A 64 11.84 -3.77 15.57
CA GLU A 64 12.32 -3.15 14.33
C GLU A 64 12.64 -4.16 13.22
N GLU A 65 13.12 -5.34 13.61
CA GLU A 65 13.50 -6.38 12.66
C GLU A 65 12.29 -7.07 12.02
N GLY A 66 11.25 -7.37 12.80
CA GLY A 66 10.04 -8.04 12.30
C GLY A 66 9.25 -7.20 11.30
N SER A 67 9.08 -5.91 11.59
CA SER A 67 8.36 -4.98 10.72
C SER A 67 9.11 -4.73 9.41
N GLU A 68 10.43 -4.57 9.47
CA GLU A 68 11.25 -4.36 8.27
C GLU A 68 11.22 -5.57 7.34
N LEU A 69 11.32 -6.79 7.89
CA LEU A 69 11.22 -8.03 7.12
C LEU A 69 9.84 -8.18 6.47
N LEU A 70 8.77 -7.84 7.19
CA LEU A 70 7.40 -7.85 6.67
C LEU A 70 7.23 -6.85 5.51
N LEU A 71 7.72 -5.63 5.68
CA LEU A 71 7.71 -4.58 4.65
C LEU A 71 8.45 -5.02 3.38
N LYS A 72 9.66 -5.57 3.52
CA LYS A 72 10.44 -6.12 2.40
C LYS A 72 9.67 -7.22 1.69
N GLY A 73 9.15 -8.20 2.42
CA GLY A 73 8.37 -9.31 1.88
C GLY A 73 7.14 -8.86 1.09
N LEU A 74 6.37 -7.92 1.65
CA LEU A 74 5.16 -7.40 1.00
C LEU A 74 5.50 -6.53 -0.22
N THR A 75 6.58 -5.77 -0.17
CA THR A 75 7.08 -5.01 -1.32
C THR A 75 7.41 -5.93 -2.49
N HIS A 76 8.00 -7.10 -2.24
CA HIS A 76 8.24 -8.12 -3.28
C HIS A 76 6.94 -8.71 -3.84
N GLN A 77 5.90 -8.90 -3.02
CA GLN A 77 4.63 -9.49 -3.43
C GLN A 77 3.68 -8.50 -4.16
N CYS A 78 3.73 -7.21 -3.83
CA CYS A 78 2.78 -6.19 -4.30
C CYS A 78 3.10 -5.64 -5.70
N SER A 79 2.08 -5.38 -6.53
CA SER A 79 2.24 -4.75 -7.86
C SER A 79 2.38 -3.22 -7.77
N LEU A 80 1.89 -2.65 -6.67
CA LEU A 80 1.91 -1.23 -6.35
C LEU A 80 2.15 -1.07 -4.85
N ALA A 81 3.16 -0.30 -4.46
CA ALA A 81 3.35 0.15 -3.09
C ALA A 81 3.17 1.67 -3.00
N LEU A 82 2.45 2.11 -1.98
CA LEU A 82 2.26 3.51 -1.62
C LEU A 82 2.91 3.71 -0.25
N ARG A 83 3.97 4.50 -0.18
CA ARG A 83 4.63 4.85 1.08
C ARG A 83 4.26 6.28 1.43
N VAL A 84 3.61 6.47 2.57
CA VAL A 84 3.11 7.77 3.04
C VAL A 84 3.92 8.16 4.27
N GLU A 85 4.49 9.36 4.25
CA GLU A 85 5.34 9.87 5.33
C GLU A 85 5.08 11.34 5.60
N GLY A 86 5.40 11.78 6.82
CA GLY A 86 5.53 13.21 7.12
C GLY A 86 6.64 13.87 6.30
N LEU A 87 6.66 15.20 6.27
CA LEU A 87 7.76 15.91 5.63
C LEU A 87 9.06 15.74 6.44
N PRO A 88 10.21 15.44 5.79
CA PRO A 88 11.49 15.32 6.48
C PRO A 88 11.95 16.65 7.11
N THR A 89 11.39 17.77 6.65
CA THR A 89 11.65 19.11 7.19
C THR A 89 10.79 19.46 8.41
N GLY A 90 9.91 18.56 8.84
CA GLY A 90 8.93 18.82 9.90
C GLY A 90 7.65 19.47 9.38
N TYR A 91 6.89 20.04 10.31
CA TYR A 91 5.53 20.54 10.06
C TYR A 91 5.48 21.72 9.08
N CYS A 92 4.53 21.67 8.14
CA CYS A 92 4.17 22.79 7.30
C CYS A 92 2.64 22.93 7.25
N ARG A 93 2.14 24.16 7.37
CA ARG A 93 0.69 24.46 7.33
C ARG A 93 0.04 24.09 5.99
N ASP A 94 0.81 24.15 4.91
CA ASP A 94 0.29 24.03 3.56
C ASP A 94 0.66 22.72 2.88
N ILE A 95 1.55 21.92 3.48
CA ILE A 95 1.97 20.61 2.98
C ILE A 95 2.11 19.69 4.19
N HIS A 96 1.29 18.64 4.28
CA HIS A 96 1.25 17.77 5.47
C HIS A 96 2.19 16.58 5.37
N GLY A 97 2.57 16.17 4.16
CA GLY A 97 3.48 15.06 3.97
C GLY A 97 3.84 14.79 2.51
N GLN A 98 4.45 13.63 2.31
CA GLN A 98 4.84 13.12 1.00
C GLN A 98 4.41 11.66 0.81
N MET A 99 4.18 11.29 -0.45
CA MET A 99 3.82 9.94 -0.85
C MET A 99 4.73 9.47 -1.98
N GLU A 100 5.41 8.36 -1.77
CA GLU A 100 6.15 7.64 -2.80
C GLU A 100 5.28 6.53 -3.39
N VAL A 101 5.18 6.50 -4.71
CA VAL A 101 4.44 5.49 -5.48
C VAL A 101 5.43 4.61 -6.22
N PHE A 102 5.48 3.34 -5.86
CA PHE A 102 6.31 2.33 -6.51
C PHE A 102 5.42 1.40 -7.32
N ARG A 103 5.54 1.44 -8.64
CA ARG A 103 4.83 0.50 -9.52
C ARG A 103 5.81 -0.48 -10.13
N ARG A 104 5.50 -1.77 -9.98
CA ARG A 104 6.21 -2.85 -10.66
C ARG A 104 5.61 -3.04 -12.04
N VAL A 105 6.35 -2.65 -13.08
CA VAL A 105 5.90 -2.85 -14.46
C VAL A 105 6.28 -4.26 -14.89
N SER A 106 5.27 -5.11 -15.07
CA SER A 106 5.44 -6.40 -15.74
C SER A 106 5.56 -6.15 -17.25
N GLY A 107 6.77 -5.88 -17.73
CA GLY A 107 7.07 -5.62 -19.14
C GLY A 107 8.10 -6.59 -19.68
N SER A 108 7.62 -7.58 -20.43
CA SER A 108 8.29 -8.49 -21.38
C SER A 108 9.58 -9.20 -20.94
N CYS A 109 9.60 -10.51 -21.21
CA CYS A 109 10.81 -11.33 -21.31
C CYS A 109 11.97 -10.55 -21.96
N VAL A 110 13.16 -10.72 -21.38
CA VAL A 110 14.44 -10.07 -21.75
C VAL A 110 14.66 -8.67 -21.15
N GLY A 111 15.15 -8.63 -19.90
CA GLY A 111 15.96 -7.51 -19.41
C GLY A 111 15.29 -6.53 -18.42
N GLY A 112 15.24 -6.92 -17.14
CA GLY A 112 15.16 -6.00 -16.01
C GLY A 112 13.77 -5.60 -15.53
N LEU A 113 13.50 -5.80 -14.24
CA LEU A 113 12.33 -5.26 -13.54
C LEU A 113 12.44 -3.73 -13.50
N LYS A 114 11.66 -3.00 -14.33
CA LYS A 114 11.59 -1.53 -14.23
C LYS A 114 10.61 -1.14 -13.14
N THR A 115 11.14 -0.60 -12.04
CA THR A 115 10.33 0.03 -10.97
C THR A 115 10.19 1.51 -11.28
N HIS A 116 8.97 1.96 -11.56
CA HIS A 116 8.70 3.39 -11.66
C HIS A 116 8.43 3.94 -10.26
N LYS A 117 9.25 4.91 -9.83
CA LYS A 117 9.10 5.63 -8.57
C LYS A 117 8.67 7.06 -8.85
N ASN A 118 7.50 7.45 -8.34
CA ASN A 118 7.01 8.83 -8.38
C ASN A 118 6.88 9.37 -6.95
N LEU A 119 7.30 10.60 -6.72
CA LEU A 119 7.19 11.28 -5.43
C LEU A 119 6.18 12.43 -5.55
N PHE A 120 5.18 12.40 -4.68
CA PHE A 120 4.16 13.44 -4.55
C PHE A 120 4.23 14.06 -3.17
N GLN A 121 3.80 15.31 -3.07
CA GLN A 121 3.46 15.94 -1.79
C GLN A 121 1.95 15.99 -1.65
N PHE A 122 1.45 16.00 -0.42
CA PHE A 122 0.01 16.05 -0.17
C PHE A 122 -0.37 17.06 0.90
N LYS A 123 -1.59 17.57 0.78
CA LYS A 123 -2.31 18.37 1.79
C LYS A 123 -3.63 17.68 2.08
N VAL A 124 -3.87 17.42 3.36
CA VAL A 124 -5.13 16.87 3.86
C VAL A 124 -6.08 18.02 4.17
N HIS A 125 -7.35 17.84 3.81
CA HIS A 125 -8.46 18.76 4.07
C HIS A 125 -9.54 17.98 4.82
N ASP A 126 -10.54 18.68 5.37
CA ASP A 126 -11.61 18.06 6.16
C ASP A 126 -12.34 16.90 5.47
N LYS A 127 -12.44 16.93 4.14
CA LYS A 127 -13.18 15.95 3.33
C LYS A 127 -12.34 15.23 2.27
N GLY A 128 -11.02 15.29 2.36
CA GLY A 128 -10.16 14.61 1.38
C GLY A 128 -8.71 15.04 1.41
N ALA A 129 -7.98 14.71 0.34
CA ALA A 129 -6.58 15.10 0.20
C ALA A 129 -6.29 15.51 -1.24
N SER A 130 -5.40 16.49 -1.40
CA SER A 130 -4.86 16.92 -2.69
C SER A 130 -3.40 16.49 -2.81
N PHE A 131 -3.03 15.95 -3.97
CA PHE A 131 -1.68 15.49 -4.29
C PHE A 131 -1.08 16.36 -5.39
N PHE A 132 0.19 16.70 -5.25
CA PHE A 132 0.90 17.58 -6.19
C PHE A 132 2.33 17.08 -6.41
N ALA A 133 2.88 17.40 -7.58
CA ALA A 133 4.29 17.16 -7.83
C ALA A 133 5.12 18.03 -6.88
N ARG A 134 6.30 17.54 -6.51
CA ARG A 134 7.17 18.28 -5.60
C ARG A 134 7.56 19.62 -6.23
N GLY A 135 7.37 20.72 -5.50
CA GLY A 135 7.66 22.07 -5.98
C GLY A 135 6.54 22.75 -6.78
N THR A 136 5.39 22.11 -6.97
CA THR A 136 4.22 22.72 -7.65
C THR A 136 3.10 23.13 -6.70
N SER A 137 3.39 23.22 -5.39
CA SER A 137 2.42 23.68 -4.40
C SER A 137 2.19 25.18 -4.53
N SER A 138 0.93 25.62 -4.44
CA SER A 138 0.58 27.05 -4.44
C SER A 138 1.08 27.80 -3.20
N ALA A 139 1.63 27.12 -2.20
CA ALA A 139 2.28 27.77 -1.06
C ALA A 139 3.76 28.13 -1.35
N VAL A 140 4.30 27.66 -2.48
CA VAL A 140 5.67 27.93 -2.94
C VAL A 140 5.67 28.82 -4.21
N LEU A 141 4.49 29.09 -4.79
CA LEU A 141 4.27 29.97 -5.94
C LEU A 141 3.59 31.26 -5.48
#